data_AF-Q0DXY2-F1
#
_entry.id   AF-Q0DXY2-F1
#
_cell.length_a   1.000
_cell.length_b   1.000
_cell.length_c   1.000
_cell.angle_alpha   90.00
_cell.angle_beta   90.00
_cell.angle_gamma   90.00
#
_symmetry.space_group_name_H-M   'P 1'
#
loop_
_entity.id
_entity.type
_entity.pdbx_description
1 polymer ?
#
loop_
_entity_poly.entity_id
_entity_poly.type
_entity_poly.pdbx_seq_one_letter_code
_entity_poly.pdbx_strand_id
1 'polypeptide(L)'
;VHHGRFLLAQFPLFSTLLSPLAPAARLFRSSPLTPFLLFLTLYFAVVRNQQAFSRFVRFNAMQAVALDVLLIFPDLLVQSFAPSTGGGIGFELFQSMESTVFLFLLVCLVYGGGACLLGKTPRLPIVADAAERQVM
;
A
#
# COMPACT_ATOMS: atom_id res chain seq x y z
N VAL A 1 -2.21 -1.51 -8.41
CA VAL A 1 -1.92 -2.98 -8.47
C VAL A 1 -1.99 -3.52 -9.90
N HIS A 2 -1.29 -2.88 -10.84
CA HIS A 2 -0.94 -3.49 -12.14
C HIS A 2 0.43 -4.22 -12.05
N HIS A 3 1.21 -3.86 -11.03
CA HIS A 3 2.61 -4.21 -10.82
C HIS A 3 2.88 -5.69 -10.47
N GLY A 4 1.90 -6.40 -9.90
CA GLY A 4 2.11 -7.72 -9.31
C GLY A 4 1.98 -8.92 -10.27
N ARG A 5 1.37 -8.76 -11.46
CA ARG A 5 1.03 -9.90 -12.33
C ARG A 5 2.26 -10.73 -12.71
N PHE A 6 3.39 -10.06 -12.96
CA PHE A 6 4.64 -10.74 -13.34
C PHE A 6 5.30 -11.45 -12.16
N LEU A 7 5.39 -10.82 -10.99
CA LEU A 7 6.00 -11.43 -9.81
C LEU A 7 5.13 -12.57 -9.23
N LEU A 8 3.80 -12.41 -9.21
CA LEU A 8 2.88 -13.46 -8.75
C LEU A 8 2.86 -14.68 -9.67
N ALA A 9 3.11 -14.49 -10.97
CA ALA A 9 3.25 -15.59 -11.92
C ALA A 9 4.61 -16.30 -11.78
N GLN A 10 5.67 -15.56 -11.45
CA GLN A 10 7.03 -16.11 -11.28
C GLN A 10 7.25 -16.76 -9.91
N PHE A 11 6.63 -16.23 -8.85
CA PHE A 11 6.84 -16.68 -7.47
C PHE A 11 5.50 -17.02 -6.80
N PRO A 12 5.07 -18.29 -6.84
CA PRO A 12 3.81 -18.73 -6.22
C PRO A 12 3.78 -18.54 -4.70
N LEU A 13 4.92 -18.37 -4.04
CA LEU A 13 4.97 -18.04 -2.60
C LEU A 13 4.27 -16.72 -2.27
N PHE A 14 4.36 -15.71 -3.16
CA PHE A 14 3.66 -14.45 -2.91
C PHE A 14 2.15 -14.59 -3.12
N SER A 15 1.69 -15.52 -3.96
CA SER A 15 0.27 -15.73 -4.17
C SER A 15 -0.40 -16.39 -2.97
N THR A 16 0.29 -17.30 -2.27
CA THR A 16 -0.22 -17.90 -1.03
C THR A 16 -0.29 -16.88 0.11
N LEU A 17 0.76 -16.06 0.29
CA LEU A 17 0.78 -14.98 1.30
C LEU A 17 -0.30 -13.93 1.06
N LEU A 18 -0.63 -13.64 -0.21
CA LEU A 18 -1.64 -12.65 -0.57
C LEU A 18 -3.05 -13.23 -0.71
N SER A 19 -3.22 -14.56 -0.62
CA SER A 19 -4.53 -15.22 -0.68
C SER A 19 -5.56 -14.68 0.32
N PRO A 20 -5.24 -14.39 1.61
CA PRO A 20 -6.22 -13.79 2.53
C PRO A 20 -6.62 -12.36 2.16
N LEU A 21 -5.80 -11.68 1.34
CA LEU A 21 -6.05 -10.32 0.88
C LEU A 21 -6.87 -10.27 -0.42
N ALA A 22 -7.14 -11.43 -1.05
CA ALA A 22 -7.96 -11.53 -2.25
C ALA A 22 -9.35 -10.87 -2.15
N PRO A 23 -10.15 -11.04 -1.08
CA PRO A 23 -11.44 -10.35 -0.94
C PRO A 23 -11.28 -8.83 -0.91
N ALA A 24 -10.28 -8.31 -0.19
CA ALA A 24 -9.98 -6.89 -0.17
C ALA A 24 -9.55 -6.40 -1.55
N ALA A 25 -8.67 -7.13 -2.24
CA ALA A 25 -8.24 -6.79 -3.59
C ALA A 25 -9.41 -6.76 -4.61
N ARG A 26 -10.41 -7.63 -4.46
CA ARG A 26 -11.63 -7.58 -5.27
C ARG A 26 -12.45 -6.32 -4.97
N LEU A 27 -12.58 -5.95 -3.68
CA LEU A 27 -13.26 -4.71 -3.29
C LEU A 27 -12.56 -3.48 -3.88
N PHE A 28 -11.23 -3.40 -3.78
CA PHE A 28 -10.46 -2.29 -4.38
C PHE A 28 -10.66 -2.16 -5.90
N ARG A 29 -10.99 -3.24 -6.60
CA ARG A 29 -11.22 -3.26 -8.05
C ARG A 29 -12.67 -2.99 -8.45
N SER A 30 -13.59 -2.85 -7.50
CA SER A 30 -15.03 -2.71 -7.80
C SER A 30 -15.35 -1.40 -8.51
N SER A 31 -14.61 -0.34 -8.22
CA SER A 31 -14.81 0.99 -8.78
C SER A 31 -13.49 1.77 -8.80
N PRO A 32 -13.25 2.64 -9.82
CA PRO A 32 -12.10 3.53 -9.84
C PRO A 32 -12.08 4.52 -8.66
N LEU A 33 -13.23 4.79 -8.04
CA LEU A 33 -13.33 5.67 -6.87
C LEU A 33 -13.09 4.93 -5.55
N THR A 34 -13.03 3.59 -5.55
CA THR A 34 -12.90 2.80 -4.31
C THR A 34 -11.64 3.14 -3.51
N PRO A 35 -10.44 3.29 -4.09
CA PRO A 35 -9.25 3.66 -3.32
C PRO A 35 -9.45 4.99 -2.59
N PHE A 36 -9.97 5.99 -3.29
CA PHE A 36 -10.27 7.30 -2.70
C PHE A 36 -11.32 7.21 -1.59
N LEU A 37 -12.39 6.44 -1.78
CA LEU A 37 -13.39 6.23 -0.74
C LEU A 37 -12.83 5.47 0.47
N LEU A 38 -11.94 4.51 0.25
CA LEU A 38 -11.27 3.79 1.34
C LEU A 38 -10.33 4.70 2.12
N PHE A 39 -9.58 5.57 1.43
CA PHE A 39 -8.78 6.63 2.06
C PHE A 39 -9.66 7.52 2.95
N LEU A 40 -10.76 8.06 2.41
CA LEU A 40 -11.67 8.93 3.16
C LEU A 40 -12.30 8.19 4.35
N THR A 41 -12.78 6.97 4.12
CA THR A 41 -13.41 6.15 5.16
C THR A 41 -12.43 5.85 6.27
N LEU A 42 -11.21 5.40 5.94
CA LEU A 42 -10.19 5.08 6.95
C LEU A 42 -9.77 6.34 7.73
N TYR A 43 -9.63 7.47 7.05
CA TYR A 43 -9.26 8.73 7.69
C TYR A 43 -10.36 9.25 8.63
N PHE A 44 -11.58 9.41 8.14
CA PHE A 44 -12.67 9.99 8.95
C PHE A 44 -13.24 9.01 9.96
N ALA A 45 -13.48 7.76 9.56
CA ALA A 45 -14.10 6.78 10.45
C ALA A 45 -13.14 6.24 11.51
N VAL A 46 -11.84 6.15 11.21
CA VAL A 46 -10.84 5.57 12.13
C VAL A 46 -9.90 6.63 12.68
N VAL A 47 -9.13 7.33 11.83
CA VAL A 47 -8.05 8.23 12.31
C VAL A 47 -8.60 9.38 13.15
N ARG A 48 -9.69 10.01 12.69
CA ARG A 48 -10.34 11.15 13.37
C ARG A 48 -11.31 10.75 14.48
N ASN A 49 -11.68 9.47 14.57
CA ASN A 49 -12.63 9.00 15.58
C ASN A 49 -11.92 8.56 16.88
N GLN A 50 -11.54 9.55 17.68
CA GLN A 50 -10.77 9.33 18.91
C GLN A 50 -11.55 8.62 20.02
N GLN A 51 -12.88 8.69 20.02
CA GLN A 51 -13.71 7.99 21.02
C GLN A 51 -13.83 6.49 20.73
N ALA A 52 -13.93 6.09 19.47
CA ALA A 52 -14.08 4.69 19.11
C ALA A 52 -12.75 3.93 19.04
N PHE A 53 -11.65 4.61 18.69
CA PHE A 53 -10.37 3.95 18.42
C PHE A 53 -9.21 4.48 19.26
N SER A 54 -8.40 3.54 19.78
CA SER A 54 -7.19 3.85 20.54
C SER A 54 -6.12 4.53 19.67
N ARG A 55 -5.17 5.22 20.31
CA ARG A 55 -4.01 5.83 19.63
C ARG A 55 -3.26 4.82 18.77
N PHE A 56 -3.17 3.57 19.21
CA PHE A 56 -2.53 2.48 18.48
C PHE A 56 -3.20 2.25 17.12
N VAL A 57 -4.52 2.06 17.10
CA VAL A 57 -5.27 1.80 15.86
C VAL A 57 -5.21 3.01 14.94
N ARG A 58 -5.40 4.21 15.50
CA ARG A 58 -5.33 5.48 14.75
C ARG A 58 -3.97 5.69 14.10
N PHE A 59 -2.88 5.40 14.81
CA PHE A 59 -1.52 5.52 14.27
C PHE A 59 -1.28 4.55 13.12
N ASN A 60 -1.66 3.28 13.27
CA ASN A 60 -1.55 2.30 12.19
C ASN A 60 -2.42 2.66 10.97
N ALA A 61 -3.66 3.10 11.21
CA ALA A 61 -4.54 3.57 10.14
C ALA A 61 -3.94 4.79 9.42
N MET A 62 -3.40 5.75 10.16
CA MET A 62 -2.77 6.94 9.57
C MET A 62 -1.53 6.59 8.75
N GLN A 63 -0.74 5.59 9.17
CA GLN A 63 0.39 5.10 8.38
C GLN A 63 -0.07 4.46 7.06
N ALA A 64 -1.15 3.68 7.09
CA ALA A 64 -1.73 3.10 5.86
C ALA A 64 -2.26 4.20 4.92
N VAL A 65 -2.97 5.18 5.46
CA VAL A 65 -3.46 6.36 4.73
C VAL A 65 -2.31 7.17 4.12
N ALA A 66 -1.25 7.43 4.89
CA ALA A 66 -0.08 8.16 4.40
C ALA A 66 0.70 7.36 3.34
N LEU A 67 0.77 6.04 3.48
CA LEU A 67 1.37 5.16 2.48
C LEU A 67 0.57 5.16 1.17
N ASP A 68 -0.76 5.14 1.24
CA ASP A 68 -1.63 5.24 0.06
C ASP A 68 -1.42 6.56 -0.69
N VAL A 69 -1.30 7.68 0.04
CA VAL A 69 -0.97 8.98 -0.56
C VAL A 69 0.44 8.99 -1.14
N LEU A 70 1.42 8.38 -0.47
CA LEU A 70 2.80 8.29 -0.97
C LEU A 70 2.86 7.51 -2.29
N LEU A 71 2.01 6.51 -2.49
CA LEU A 71 1.95 5.72 -3.72
C LEU A 71 1.43 6.48 -4.94
N ILE A 72 0.79 7.62 -4.74
CA ILE A 72 0.39 8.49 -5.85
C ILE A 72 1.63 8.93 -6.65
N PHE A 73 2.77 9.18 -6.00
CA PHE A 73 3.99 9.61 -6.68
C PHE A 73 4.59 8.58 -7.65
N PRO A 74 4.88 7.32 -7.23
CA PRO A 74 5.34 6.30 -8.16
C PRO A 74 4.30 6.02 -9.25
N ASP A 75 3.01 5.99 -8.94
CA ASP A 75 1.96 5.79 -9.95
C ASP A 75 1.95 6.92 -11.00
N LEU A 76 2.15 8.17 -10.59
CA LEU A 76 2.27 9.30 -11.53
C LEU A 76 3.56 9.23 -12.36
N LEU A 77 4.67 8.81 -11.76
CA LEU A 77 5.95 8.65 -12.45
C LEU A 77 5.83 7.53 -13.51
N VAL A 78 5.26 6.40 -13.13
CA VAL A 78 4.95 5.27 -14.01
C VAL A 78 4.09 5.71 -15.19
N GLN A 79 3.02 6.47 -14.96
CA GLN A 79 2.16 6.97 -16.04
C GLN A 79 2.88 7.98 -16.95
N SER A 80 3.77 8.81 -16.40
CA SER A 80 4.50 9.83 -17.14
C SER A 80 5.62 9.25 -18.01
N PHE A 81 6.24 8.16 -17.55
CA PHE A 81 7.41 7.54 -18.19
C PHE A 81 7.12 6.14 -18.75
N ALA A 82 5.85 5.74 -18.84
CA ALA A 82 5.47 4.44 -19.39
C ALA A 82 6.01 4.30 -20.82
N PRO A 83 6.92 3.35 -21.09
CA PRO A 83 7.45 3.17 -22.43
C PRO A 83 6.34 2.72 -23.38
N SER A 84 6.21 3.41 -24.52
CA SER A 84 5.20 3.10 -25.54
C SER A 84 5.41 1.75 -26.22
N THR A 85 6.65 1.25 -26.19
CA THR A 85 7.08 0.06 -26.91
C THR A 85 7.46 -1.02 -25.89
N GLY A 86 6.85 -2.20 -25.99
CA GLY A 86 7.01 -3.31 -25.03
C GLY A 86 8.37 -4.02 -25.06
N GLY A 87 9.45 -3.34 -25.43
CA GLY A 87 10.80 -3.90 -25.50
C GLY A 87 11.89 -2.83 -25.40
N GLY A 88 13.00 -3.18 -24.76
CA GLY A 88 14.18 -2.32 -24.58
C GLY A 88 14.44 -1.91 -23.12
N ILE A 89 15.56 -1.23 -22.90
CA ILE A 89 16.05 -0.81 -21.57
C ILE A 89 15.00 -0.01 -20.78
N GLY A 90 14.21 0.83 -21.47
CA GLY A 90 13.13 1.59 -20.84
C GLY A 90 12.04 0.70 -20.25
N PHE A 91 11.67 -0.39 -20.93
CA PHE A 91 10.69 -1.36 -20.43
C PHE A 91 11.22 -2.16 -19.24
N GLU A 92 12.49 -2.56 -19.28
CA GLU A 92 13.14 -3.26 -18.17
C GLU A 92 13.23 -2.38 -16.91
N LEU A 93 13.59 -1.11 -17.07
CA LEU A 93 13.63 -0.14 -15.97
C LEU A 93 12.23 0.05 -15.38
N PHE A 94 11.23 0.24 -16.23
CA PHE A 94 9.83 0.35 -15.81
C PHE A 94 9.37 -0.87 -15.01
N GLN A 95 9.64 -2.08 -15.51
CA GLN A 95 9.31 -3.33 -14.83
C GLN A 95 10.02 -3.46 -13.47
N SER A 96 11.29 -3.03 -13.39
CA SER A 96 12.06 -3.02 -12.15
C SER A 96 11.48 -2.05 -11.12
N MET A 97 11.06 -0.86 -11.55
CA MET A 97 10.42 0.13 -10.67
C MET A 97 9.10 -0.39 -10.10
N GLU A 98 8.22 -0.92 -10.96
CA GLU A 98 6.94 -1.52 -10.55
C GLU A 98 7.17 -2.66 -9.54
N SER A 99 8.15 -3.52 -9.79
CA SER A 99 8.52 -4.64 -8.91
C SER A 99 9.03 -4.14 -7.56
N THR A 100 9.86 -3.10 -7.58
CA THR A 100 10.41 -2.48 -6.36
C THR A 100 9.31 -1.89 -5.48
N VAL A 101 8.37 -1.13 -6.08
CA VAL A 101 7.22 -0.56 -5.36
C VAL A 101 6.36 -1.67 -4.76
N PHE A 102 6.09 -2.74 -5.52
CA PHE A 102 5.34 -3.88 -5.01
C PHE A 102 6.03 -4.57 -3.83
N LEU A 103 7.34 -4.85 -3.93
CA LEU A 103 8.11 -5.47 -2.85
C LEU A 103 8.17 -4.58 -1.61
N PHE A 104 8.33 -3.27 -1.80
CA PHE A 104 8.28 -2.30 -0.71
C PHE A 104 6.94 -2.35 0.04
N LEU A 105 5.82 -2.38 -0.70
CA LEU A 105 4.49 -2.50 -0.10
C LEU A 105 4.28 -3.85 0.59
N LEU A 106 4.79 -4.94 0.01
CA LEU A 106 4.71 -6.25 0.62
C LEU A 106 5.47 -6.29 1.96
N VAL A 107 6.67 -5.70 2.01
CA VAL A 107 7.44 -5.59 3.25
C VAL A 107 6.69 -4.74 4.28
N CYS A 108 6.13 -3.60 3.86
CA CYS A 108 5.32 -2.76 4.75
C CYS A 108 4.10 -3.50 5.31
N LEU A 109 3.41 -4.29 4.48
CA LEU A 109 2.27 -5.10 4.88
C LEU A 109 2.67 -6.18 5.89
N VAL A 110 3.72 -6.95 5.61
CA VAL A 110 4.17 -8.05 6.47
C VAL A 110 4.72 -7.51 7.79
N TYR A 111 5.57 -6.49 7.75
CA TYR A 111 6.12 -5.87 8.96
C TYR A 111 5.04 -5.17 9.77
N GLY A 112 4.21 -4.33 9.13
CA GLY A 112 3.13 -3.60 9.79
C GLY A 112 2.09 -4.53 10.38
N GLY A 113 1.59 -5.49 9.59
CA GLY A 113 0.63 -6.50 10.03
C GLY A 113 1.20 -7.40 11.12
N GLY A 114 2.43 -7.90 10.94
CA GLY A 114 3.10 -8.76 11.92
C GLY A 114 3.33 -8.06 13.25
N ALA A 115 3.82 -6.82 13.24
CA ALA A 115 3.98 -6.02 14.46
C ALA A 115 2.63 -5.77 15.16
N CYS A 116 1.58 -5.49 14.39
CA CYS A 116 0.23 -5.29 14.94
C CYS A 116 -0.32 -6.55 15.62
N LEU A 117 -0.12 -7.73 15.02
CA LEU A 117 -0.49 -9.01 15.63
C LEU A 117 0.28 -9.28 16.92
N LEU A 118 1.51 -8.79 17.02
CA LEU A 118 2.35 -8.86 18.22
C LEU A 118 2.09 -7.73 19.23
N GLY A 119 1.11 -6.85 18.97
CA GLY A 119 0.79 -5.70 19.84
C GLY A 119 1.87 -4.62 19.89
N LYS A 120 2.85 -4.65 18.99
CA LYS A 120 3.89 -3.61 18.86
C LYS A 120 3.44 -2.54 17.90
N THR A 121 3.84 -1.29 18.12
CA THR A 121 3.56 -0.18 17.19
C THR A 121 4.57 -0.21 16.03
N PRO A 122 4.21 -0.70 14.82
CA PRO A 122 5.12 -0.63 13.69
C PRO A 122 5.35 0.84 13.30
N ARG A 123 6.58 1.17 12.93
CA ARG A 123 6.90 2.43 12.26
C ARG A 123 7.27 2.10 10.82
N LEU A 124 6.33 2.31 9.91
CA LEU A 124 6.54 2.14 8.49
C LEU A 124 7.56 3.17 7.98
N PRO A 125 8.48 2.77 7.09
CA PRO A 125 9.48 3.67 6.52
C PRO A 125 8.80 4.83 5.80
N ILE A 126 9.42 6.02 5.85
CA ILE A 126 8.97 7.27 5.20
C ILE A 126 7.71 7.90 5.81
N VAL A 127 6.73 7.09 6.22
CA VAL A 127 5.39 7.59 6.61
C VAL A 127 5.17 7.67 8.12
N ALA A 128 5.97 6.99 8.95
CA ALA A 128 5.76 6.94 10.40
C ALA A 128 5.72 8.34 11.06
N ASP A 129 6.67 9.22 10.73
CA ASP A 129 6.76 10.54 11.35
C ASP A 129 5.61 11.46 10.90
N ALA A 130 5.20 11.35 9.64
CA ALA A 130 4.03 12.07 9.12
C ALA A 130 2.75 11.60 9.80
N ALA A 131 2.61 10.29 10.02
CA ALA A 131 1.47 9.72 10.73
C ALA A 131 1.43 10.14 12.20
N GLU A 132 2.59 10.21 12.86
CA GLU A 132 2.68 10.60 14.26
C GLU A 132 2.17 12.04 14.47
N ARG A 133 2.55 12.97 13.58
CA ARG A 133 2.09 14.37 13.63
C ARG A 133 0.58 14.54 13.47
N GLN A 134 -0.10 13.60 12.82
CA GLN A 134 -1.55 13.67 12.56
C GLN A 134 -2.38 13.01 13.67
N VAL A 135 -1.75 12.19 14.52
CA VAL A 135 -2.43 11.41 15.56
C VAL A 135 -2.15 11.96 16.96
N MET A 136 -1.13 12.83 17.11
CA MET A 136 -0.97 13.75 18.24
C MET A 136 -2.26 14.55 18.48
#